data_AF-A0A847KPK3-F1
#
_entry.id   AF-A0A847KPK3-F1
#
_cell.length_a   1.000
_cell.length_b   1.000
_cell.length_c   1.000
_cell.angle_alpha   90.00
_cell.angle_beta   90.00
_cell.angle_gamma   90.00
#
_symmetry.space_group_name_H-M   'P 1'
#
loop_
_entity.id
_entity.type
_entity.pdbx_description
1 polymer ?
#
loop_
_entity_poly.entity_id
_entity_poly.type
_entity_poly.pdbx_seq_one_letter_code
_entity_poly.pdbx_strand_id
1 'polypeptide(L)' 'LLDENRLPYERVNTHRRLLLRDVLDFREERRRAQYEALEAMSVDVEEEDDLDSVLESLKEARRTVAERRRRRS' A
#
# COMPACT_ATOMS: atom_id res chain seq x y z
N LEU A 1 1.21 13.58 7.29
CA LEU A 1 1.37 12.45 8.26
C LEU A 1 0.91 12.81 9.67
N LEU A 2 1.59 13.72 10.39
CA LEU A 2 1.13 14.17 11.71
C LEU A 2 0.02 15.23 11.62
N ASP A 3 0.05 16.05 10.58
CA ASP A 3 -0.99 17.07 10.33
C ASP A 3 -2.28 16.48 9.71
N GLU A 4 -2.24 15.19 9.32
CA GLU A 4 -3.41 14.40 8.90
C GLU A 4 -4.04 13.62 10.08
N ASN A 5 -3.62 13.87 11.32
CA ASN A 5 -4.04 13.15 12.54
C ASN A 5 -3.86 11.62 12.50
N ARG A 6 -2.99 11.10 11.62
CA ARG A 6 -2.76 9.65 11.51
C ARG A 6 -1.93 9.06 12.65
N LEU A 7 -1.28 9.91 13.45
CA LEU A 7 -0.48 9.54 14.60
C LEU A 7 -0.70 10.61 15.68
N PRO A 8 -1.21 10.23 16.87
CA PRO A 8 -1.46 11.19 17.95
C PRO A 8 -0.13 11.72 18.49
N TYR A 9 -0.09 13.01 18.82
CA TYR A 9 1.09 13.63 19.41
C TYR A 9 0.71 14.68 20.46
N GLU A 10 1.61 14.87 21.41
CA GLU A 10 1.54 15.96 22.39
C GLU A 10 2.50 17.08 21.97
N ARG A 11 2.10 18.35 22.12
CA ARG A 11 3.03 19.47 21.98
C ARG A 11 3.74 19.74 23.29
N VAL A 12 5.06 19.79 23.26
CA VAL A 12 5.90 20.24 24.38
C VAL A 12 6.79 21.37 23.89
N ASN A 13 6.44 22.61 24.27
CA ASN A 13 6.99 23.84 23.69
C ASN A 13 6.91 23.84 22.15
N THR A 14 8.06 23.75 21.50
CA THR A 14 8.22 23.77 20.04
C THR A 14 8.27 22.37 19.43
N HIS A 15 8.41 21.31 20.24
CA HIS A 15 8.54 19.93 19.77
C HIS A 15 7.22 19.17 19.87
N ARG A 16 7.07 18.16 19.01
CA ARG A 16 5.98 17.17 19.07
C ARG A 16 6.52 15.89 19.68
N ARG A 17 5.90 15.40 20.74
CA ARG A 17 6.20 14.09 21.34
C ARG A 17 5.20 13.06 20.84
N LEU A 18 5.74 11.92 20.45
CA LEU A 18 4.98 10.76 19.99
C LEU A 18 5.21 9.61 20.97
N LEU A 19 4.17 8.82 21.20
CA LEU A 19 4.34 7.53 21.88
C LEU A 19 5.02 6.57 20.90
N LEU A 20 6.12 5.95 21.35
CA LEU A 20 6.87 5.00 20.53
C LEU A 20 5.98 3.84 20.06
N ARG A 21 5.07 3.37 20.93
CA ARG A 21 4.10 2.32 20.61
C ARG A 21 3.29 2.69 19.36
N ASP A 22 2.68 3.87 19.34
CA ASP A 22 1.83 4.31 18.24
C ASP A 22 2.61 4.42 16.93
N VAL A 23 3.88 4.86 17.00
CA VAL A 23 4.77 4.92 15.84
C VAL A 23 5.06 3.52 15.27
N LEU A 24 5.27 2.53 16.13
CA LEU A 24 5.51 1.15 15.72
C LEU A 24 4.24 0.52 15.13
N ASP A 25 3.09 0.73 15.76
CA ASP A 25 1.79 0.24 15.28
C ASP A 25 1.48 0.83 13.89
N PHE A 26 1.65 2.14 13.72
CA PHE A 26 1.48 2.81 12.44
C PHE A 26 2.42 2.28 11.35
N ARG A 27 3.66 1.95 11.70
CA ARG A 27 4.62 1.37 10.76
C ARG A 27 4.19 -0.01 10.30
N GLU A 28 3.68 -0.85 11.20
CA GLU A 28 3.19 -2.18 10.84
C GLU A 28 1.92 -2.12 10.00
N GLU A 29 0.96 -1.25 10.34
CA GLU A 29 -0.23 -0.99 9.49
C GLU A 29 0.16 -0.56 8.08
N ARG A 30 1.11 0.39 7.97
CA ARG A 30 1.58 0.87 6.68
C ARG A 30 2.30 -0.21 5.89
N ARG A 31 3.08 -1.08 6.56
CA ARG A 31 3.73 -2.23 5.93
C ARG A 31 2.70 -3.23 5.41
N ARG A 32 1.67 -3.55 6.19
CA ARG A 32 0.58 -4.44 5.76
C ARG A 32 -0.16 -3.88 4.56
N ALA A 33 -0.54 -2.60 4.58
CA ALA A 33 -1.19 -1.95 3.44
C ALA A 33 -0.32 -1.96 2.18
N GLN A 34 1.01 -1.90 2.32
CA GLN A 34 1.94 -2.02 1.20
C GLN A 34 1.92 -3.45 0.62
N TYR A 35 1.97 -4.48 1.46
CA TYR A 35 1.91 -5.87 1.00
C TYR A 35 0.55 -6.24 0.41
N GLU A 36 -0.55 -5.82 1.05
CA GLU A 36 -1.91 -6.01 0.52
C GLU A 36 -2.08 -5.34 -0.85
N ALA A 37 -1.49 -4.16 -1.07
CA ALA A 37 -1.50 -3.52 -2.37
C ALA A 37 -0.68 -4.26 -3.43
N LEU A 38 0.39 -4.97 -3.04
CA LEU A 38 1.17 -5.82 -3.94
C LEU A 38 0.43 -7.13 -4.25
N GLU A 39 -0.18 -7.74 -3.24
CA GLU A 39 -0.99 -8.96 -3.35
C GLU A 39 -2.26 -8.71 -4.19
N ALA A 40 -2.93 -7.58 -4.02
CA ALA A 40 -4.06 -7.19 -4.87
C ALA A 40 -3.67 -6.93 -6.34
N MET A 41 -2.38 -6.91 -6.65
CA MET A 41 -1.83 -6.77 -8.00
C MET A 41 -1.05 -8.01 -8.45
N SER A 42 -0.86 -9.01 -7.60
CA SER A 42 -0.22 -10.25 -8.00
C SER A 42 -1.17 -11.04 -8.87
N VAL A 43 -0.63 -11.55 -9.98
CA VAL A 43 -1.26 -12.58 -10.78
C VAL A 43 -0.62 -13.88 -10.33
N ASP A 44 -1.41 -14.84 -9.89
CA ASP A 44 -0.93 -16.18 -9.63
C ASP A 44 -0.55 -16.79 -11.00
N VAL A 45 0.73 -17.15 -11.13
CA VAL A 45 1.29 -17.75 -12.34
C VAL A 45 1.84 -19.11 -11.94
N GLU A 46 1.33 -20.16 -12.57
CA GLU A 46 1.82 -21.53 -12.41
C GLU A 46 2.94 -21.79 -13.41
N GLU A 47 3.90 -22.67 -13.06
CA GLU A 47 5.03 -22.99 -13.95
C GLU A 47 4.61 -23.63 -15.29
N GLU A 48 3.39 -24.17 -15.35
CA GLU A 48 2.81 -24.79 -16.55
C GLU A 48 2.01 -23.82 -17.43
N ASP A 49 1.84 -22.56 -17.00
CA ASP A 49 1.06 -21.58 -17.76
C ASP A 49 1.75 -21.18 -19.06
N ASP A 50 0.97 -21.11 -20.14
CA ASP A 50 1.43 -20.60 -21.43
C ASP A 50 1.84 -19.12 -21.32
N LEU A 51 3.01 -18.79 -21.86
CA LEU A 51 3.61 -17.45 -21.73
C LEU A 51 2.70 -16.34 -22.28
N ASP A 52 2.02 -16.58 -23.40
CA ASP A 52 1.14 -15.56 -24.00
C ASP A 52 -0.10 -15.34 -23.13
N SER A 53 -0.62 -16.40 -22.49
CA SER A 53 -1.72 -16.31 -21.53
C SER A 53 -1.33 -15.50 -20.28
N VAL A 54 -0.16 -15.74 -19.70
CA VAL A 54 0.35 -14.99 -18.54
C VAL A 54 0.54 -13.50 -18.88
N LEU A 55 1.09 -13.21 -20.06
CA LEU A 55 1.30 -11.83 -20.52
C LEU A 55 -0.01 -11.08 -20.69
N GLU A 56 -1.08 -11.74 -21.14
CA GLU A 56 -2.39 -11.11 -21.26
C GLU A 56 -3.00 -10.80 -19.88
N SER A 57 -2.95 -11.76 -18.94
CA SER A 57 -3.39 -11.56 -17.55
C SER A 57 -2.67 -10.39 -16.87
N LEU A 58 -1.35 -10.24 -17.07
CA LEU A 58 -0.58 -9.11 -16.54
C LEU A 58 -0.96 -7.76 -17.18
N LYS A 59 -1.29 -7.73 -18.49
CA LYS A 59 -1.77 -6.49 -19.15
C LYS A 59 -3.10 -6.04 -18.55
N GLU A 60 -4.02 -6.98 -18.30
CA GLU A 60 -5.32 -6.68 -17.70
C GLU A 60 -5.17 -6.17 -16.27
N ALA A 61 -4.37 -6.85 -15.44
CA ALA A 61 -4.04 -6.39 -14.09
C ALA A 61 -3.47 -4.95 -14.11
N ARG A 62 -2.53 -4.66 -15.02
CA ARG A 62 -1.98 -3.31 -15.18
C ARG A 62 -3.05 -2.28 -15.59
N ARG A 63 -3.97 -2.63 -16.49
CA ARG A 63 -5.06 -1.74 -16.94
C ARG A 63 -5.99 -1.37 -15.79
N THR A 64 -6.41 -2.35 -14.98
CA THR A 64 -7.32 -2.10 -13.84
C THR A 64 -6.68 -1.18 -12.80
N VAL A 65 -5.38 -1.35 -12.51
CA VAL A 65 -4.62 -0.46 -11.62
C VAL A 65 -4.54 0.96 -12.18
N ALA A 66 -4.27 1.12 -13.48
CA ALA A 66 -4.22 2.43 -14.13
C ALA A 66 -5.57 3.16 -14.06
N GLU A 67 -6.69 2.45 -14.22
CA GLU A 67 -8.03 3.03 -14.03
C GLU A 67 -8.30 3.46 -12.60
N ARG A 68 -7.95 2.63 -11.60
CA ARG A 68 -8.09 3.00 -10.18
C ARG A 68 -7.31 4.27 -9.85
N ARG A 69 -6.11 4.45 -10.42
CA ARG A 69 -5.32 5.69 -10.26
C ARG A 69 -6.03 6.90 -10.88
N ARG A 70 -6.58 6.76 -12.09
CA ARG A 70 -7.36 7.85 -12.74
C ARG A 70 -8.58 8.26 -11.93
N ARG A 71 -9.27 7.33 -11.28
CA ARG A 71 -10.46 7.60 -10.45
C ARG A 71 -10.13 8.26 -9.10
N ARG A 72 -8.87 8.22 -8.66
CA ARG A 72 -8.41 8.83 -7.39
C ARG A 72 -7.73 10.20 -7.59
N SER A 73 -7.41 10.57 -8.83
CA SER A 73 -6.89 11.89 -9.22
C SER A 73 -8.02 12.85 -9.50
#